data_AF-T0JWC0-F1
#
_entry.id   AF-T0JWC0-F1
#
_cell.length_a   1.000
_cell.length_b   1.000
_cell.length_c   1.000
_cell.angle_alpha   90.00
_cell.angle_beta   90.00
_cell.angle_gamma   90.00
#
_symmetry.space_group_name_H-M   'P 1'
#
loop_
_entity.id
_entity.type
_entity.pdbx_description
1 polymer ?
#
loop_
_entity_poly.entity_id
_entity_poly.type
_entity_poly.pdbx_seq_one_letter_code
_entity_poly.pdbx_strand_id
1 'polypeptide(L)'
;MAPPSPFLALPREIRDAIYEHYVAIPGGYVCDPGRFAANVLERNAASVPKINITGLLKGANDQPINLNLSYTCRLIATEMYGVALRANAITFTTIYCDDLRMLALRTHNMVVNRLETRRKEILYATSHAMPETQHFALLQKYPQFAVLLDALRKQPGADTIQFHLGNIEACEAPSVFATLCKEALRHVQGSRHGHEALDHHCDGVSSVLGMIESSMEHWDIPLDGDLDAMASFWDEGEDTHGLKAALTGRDRVKYRFSAAAMAILFIKSCNERLQMQLRKIVLDEDRTAVACPERHALGLIQFCRQNPLLKIERRVQLWSNALQDEGYSHSMTKYVLRDEWRIQSAQITQSIWKWVQEALALAPAGMPDNSFSLILDGQPLPNLATQMFQAVIRRDIAWHRAWEESLDRGVASLPSVQDFGPWYHLYPGHRFKHLSRAMEDMAQQKSVVQCNFDVGKAWDVENIIQEHKDWTARQWAERWPVDYDPASWETESPLSSWRTLLEEDLLPEPEGPYERWTEDPDDEF
;
A
#
# COMPACT_ATOMS: atom_id res chain seq x y z
N MET A 1 -13.97 52.83 31.56
CA MET A 1 -13.19 51.85 30.79
C MET A 1 -13.12 50.58 31.62
N ALA A 2 -13.47 49.42 31.06
CA ALA A 2 -13.25 48.15 31.75
C ALA A 2 -11.73 47.95 31.96
N PRO A 3 -11.30 47.39 33.10
CA PRO A 3 -9.89 47.10 33.32
C PRO A 3 -9.38 46.15 32.22
N PRO A 4 -8.12 46.32 31.75
CA PRO A 4 -7.55 45.41 30.77
C PRO A 4 -7.53 43.99 31.33
N SER A 5 -7.90 43.00 30.50
CA SER A 5 -7.88 41.59 30.88
C SER A 5 -6.48 41.22 31.40
N PRO A 6 -6.35 40.71 32.64
CA PRO A 6 -5.05 40.30 33.18
C PRO A 6 -4.36 39.24 32.31
N PHE A 7 -5.15 38.37 31.68
CA PHE A 7 -4.64 37.36 30.75
C PHE A 7 -4.06 37.99 29.47
N LEU A 8 -4.75 38.98 28.88
CA LEU A 8 -4.25 39.66 27.69
C LEU A 8 -3.09 40.62 27.98
N ALA A 9 -2.86 40.95 29.26
CA ALA A 9 -1.69 41.70 29.70
C ALA A 9 -0.41 40.85 29.80
N LEU A 10 -0.53 39.51 29.80
CA LEU A 10 0.63 38.61 29.76
C LEU A 10 1.40 38.77 28.44
N PRO A 11 2.72 38.52 28.40
CA PRO A 11 3.48 38.46 27.13
C PRO A 11 2.91 37.41 26.17
N ARG A 12 3.12 37.61 24.86
CA ARG A 12 2.59 36.73 23.81
C ARG A 12 3.06 35.29 23.98
N GLU A 13 4.32 35.11 24.33
CA GLU A 13 4.99 33.82 24.52
C GLU A 13 4.32 33.03 25.65
N ILE A 14 3.97 33.71 26.74
CA ILE A 14 3.27 33.10 27.88
C ILE A 14 1.84 32.72 27.49
N ARG A 15 1.14 33.58 26.72
CA ARG A 15 -0.19 33.24 26.21
C ARG A 15 -0.15 32.02 25.27
N ASP A 16 0.85 31.94 24.40
CA ASP A 16 1.03 30.80 23.49
C ASP A 16 1.27 29.49 24.24
N ALA A 17 2.12 29.49 25.27
CA ALA A 17 2.29 28.33 26.14
C ALA A 17 0.99 27.91 26.84
N ILE A 18 0.19 28.88 27.29
CA ILE A 18 -1.13 28.62 27.89
C ILE A 18 -2.10 28.04 26.84
N TYR A 19 -2.14 28.59 25.63
CA TYR A 19 -3.01 28.09 24.56
C TYR A 19 -2.64 26.66 24.16
N GLU A 20 -1.35 26.36 24.02
CA GLU A 20 -0.87 25.01 23.71
C GLU A 20 -1.26 24.02 24.81
N HIS A 21 -1.03 24.38 26.08
CA HIS A 21 -1.43 23.55 27.21
C HIS A 21 -2.96 23.34 27.26
N TYR A 22 -3.74 24.37 26.94
CA TYR A 22 -5.20 24.31 26.99
C TYR A 22 -5.81 23.32 25.99
N VAL A 23 -5.23 23.22 24.80
CA VAL A 23 -5.76 22.37 23.72
C VAL A 23 -5.09 21.00 23.65
N ALA A 24 -3.96 20.80 24.33
CA ALA A 24 -3.26 19.52 24.32
C ALA A 24 -4.06 18.44 25.07
N ILE A 25 -4.31 17.32 24.38
CA ILE A 25 -5.00 16.16 24.94
C ILE A 25 -4.03 14.97 24.95
N PRO A 26 -3.95 14.19 26.05
CA PRO A 26 -3.19 12.93 26.05
C PRO A 26 -3.68 11.99 24.93
N GLY A 27 -2.77 11.55 24.07
CA GLY A 27 -3.09 10.74 22.89
C GLY A 27 -3.52 11.55 21.65
N GLY A 28 -3.68 12.87 21.78
CA GLY A 28 -4.01 13.77 20.69
C GLY A 28 -5.48 13.67 20.26
N TYR A 29 -5.71 13.89 18.96
CA TYR A 29 -7.02 13.83 18.34
C TYR A 29 -7.13 12.57 17.46
N VAL A 30 -8.35 12.08 17.31
CA VAL A 30 -8.68 10.94 16.46
C VAL A 30 -9.78 11.37 15.50
N CYS A 31 -9.64 11.00 14.23
CA CYS A 31 -10.72 11.18 13.26
C CYS A 31 -11.84 10.18 13.56
N ASP A 32 -13.07 10.66 13.68
CA ASP A 32 -14.27 9.83 13.83
C ASP A 32 -14.60 9.15 12.48
N PRO A 33 -14.43 7.82 12.36
CA PRO A 33 -14.63 7.14 11.08
C PRO A 33 -16.08 7.21 10.60
N GLY A 34 -17.06 7.20 11.51
CA GLY A 34 -18.48 7.26 11.16
C GLY A 34 -18.87 8.63 10.60
N ARG A 35 -18.41 9.71 11.23
CA ARG A 35 -18.62 11.07 10.71
C ARG A 35 -17.87 11.31 9.40
N PHE A 36 -16.67 10.75 9.27
CA PHE A 36 -15.92 10.81 8.03
C PHE A 36 -16.66 10.10 6.90
N ALA A 37 -17.19 8.90 7.15
CA ALA A 37 -17.98 8.14 6.18
C ALA A 37 -19.18 8.94 5.68
N ALA A 38 -19.97 9.49 6.61
CA ALA A 38 -21.12 10.32 6.28
C ALA A 38 -20.73 11.51 5.40
N ASN A 39 -19.61 12.19 5.70
CA ASN A 39 -19.11 13.29 4.90
C ASN A 39 -18.64 12.87 3.50
N VAL A 40 -18.04 11.67 3.36
CA VAL A 40 -17.67 11.13 2.04
C VAL A 40 -18.92 10.84 1.21
N LEU A 41 -19.96 10.27 1.81
CA LEU A 41 -21.23 10.00 1.13
C LEU A 41 -21.95 11.29 0.72
N GLU A 42 -22.02 12.28 1.61
CA GLU A 42 -22.56 13.62 1.29
C GLU A 42 -21.77 14.30 0.18
N ARG A 43 -20.43 14.21 0.23
CA ARG A 43 -19.52 14.71 -0.80
C ARG A 43 -19.81 14.06 -2.15
N ASN A 44 -20.00 12.74 -2.16
CA ASN A 44 -20.29 11.97 -3.37
C ASN A 44 -21.67 12.36 -3.96
N ALA A 45 -22.71 12.37 -3.13
CA ALA A 45 -24.06 12.74 -3.55
C ALA A 45 -24.15 14.19 -4.09
N ALA A 46 -23.33 15.11 -3.56
CA ALA A 46 -23.27 16.49 -4.02
C ALA A 46 -22.27 16.73 -5.17
N SER A 47 -21.52 15.71 -5.59
CA SER A 47 -20.45 15.78 -6.59
C SER A 47 -19.43 16.90 -6.32
N VAL A 48 -19.06 17.09 -5.04
CA VAL A 48 -18.08 18.12 -4.63
C VAL A 48 -16.72 17.49 -4.33
N PRO A 49 -15.59 18.16 -4.59
CA PRO A 49 -14.27 17.55 -4.44
C PRO A 49 -13.77 17.48 -2.99
N LYS A 50 -14.36 18.25 -2.06
CA LYS A 50 -13.89 18.38 -0.67
C LYS A 50 -14.97 17.96 0.32
N ILE A 51 -14.55 17.43 1.46
CA ILE A 51 -15.43 17.16 2.60
C ILE A 51 -15.48 18.33 3.58
N ASN A 52 -16.53 18.41 4.40
CA ASN A 52 -16.53 19.33 5.54
C ASN A 52 -15.71 18.72 6.68
N ILE A 53 -14.58 19.36 7.01
CA ILE A 53 -13.68 18.89 8.07
C ILE A 53 -14.17 19.20 9.49
N THR A 54 -15.24 20.00 9.62
CA THR A 54 -15.74 20.45 10.93
C THR A 54 -16.38 19.29 11.69
N GLY A 55 -15.92 19.04 12.91
CA GLY A 55 -16.46 17.99 13.77
C GLY A 55 -16.03 16.57 13.38
N LEU A 56 -15.10 16.42 12.43
CA LEU A 56 -14.51 15.10 12.12
C LEU A 56 -13.53 14.61 13.16
N LEU A 57 -13.00 15.50 14.00
CA LEU A 57 -12.02 15.16 15.03
C LEU A 57 -12.68 15.13 16.40
N LYS A 58 -12.30 14.13 17.19
CA LYS A 58 -12.58 14.03 18.63
C LYS A 58 -11.28 13.86 19.41
N GLY A 59 -11.27 14.15 20.72
CA GLY A 59 -10.10 13.83 21.55
C GLY A 59 -9.96 12.32 21.69
N ALA A 60 -8.72 11.85 21.77
CA ALA A 60 -8.44 10.45 22.08
C ALA A 60 -9.08 10.04 23.41
N ASN A 61 -9.42 8.75 23.57
CA ASN A 61 -10.10 8.20 24.76
C ASN A 61 -11.42 8.92 25.09
N ASP A 62 -12.15 9.32 24.05
CA ASP A 62 -13.43 10.06 24.11
C ASP A 62 -13.37 11.36 24.93
N GLN A 63 -12.17 11.95 25.04
CA GLN A 63 -12.01 13.26 25.66
C GLN A 63 -12.61 14.36 24.76
N PRO A 64 -13.33 15.34 25.32
CA PRO A 64 -13.87 16.44 24.53
C PRO A 64 -12.77 17.38 24.04
N ILE A 65 -12.87 17.84 22.79
CA ILE A 65 -12.02 18.93 22.29
C ILE A 65 -12.56 20.24 22.85
N ASN A 66 -11.82 20.85 23.79
CA ASN A 66 -12.22 22.10 24.39
C ASN A 66 -11.71 23.30 23.59
N LEU A 67 -12.62 24.03 22.94
CA LEU A 67 -12.31 25.26 22.20
C LEU A 67 -12.92 26.51 22.84
N ASN A 68 -13.47 26.41 24.05
CA ASN A 68 -14.22 27.50 24.70
C ASN A 68 -13.41 28.79 24.82
N LEU A 69 -12.11 28.68 25.10
CA LEU A 69 -11.21 29.82 25.18
C LEU A 69 -11.18 30.61 23.86
N SER A 70 -11.19 29.94 22.70
CA SER A 70 -11.21 30.60 21.40
C SER A 70 -12.49 31.41 21.14
N TYR A 71 -13.60 31.09 21.81
CA TYR A 71 -14.87 31.79 21.66
C TYR A 71 -15.02 33.00 22.59
N THR A 72 -14.06 33.25 23.49
CA THR A 72 -14.16 34.35 24.46
C THR A 72 -14.02 35.74 23.83
N CYS A 73 -13.09 35.92 22.89
CA CYS A 73 -12.94 37.16 22.13
C CYS A 73 -12.17 36.96 20.82
N ARG A 74 -12.30 37.92 19.89
CA ARG A 74 -11.65 37.84 18.56
C ARG A 74 -10.13 37.76 18.61
N LEU A 75 -9.50 38.42 19.58
CA LEU A 75 -8.04 38.37 19.73
C LEU A 75 -7.61 36.94 20.06
N ILE A 76 -8.20 36.33 21.09
CA ILE A 76 -7.91 34.95 21.50
C ILE A 76 -8.24 33.98 20.36
N ALA A 77 -9.38 34.15 19.68
CA ALA A 77 -9.73 33.33 18.51
C ALA A 77 -8.64 33.36 17.42
N THR A 78 -8.13 34.56 17.13
CA THR A 78 -7.07 34.76 16.12
C THR A 78 -5.74 34.17 16.57
N GLU A 79 -5.41 34.38 17.84
CA GLU A 79 -4.19 33.90 18.49
C GLU A 79 -4.13 32.37 18.62
N MET A 80 -5.28 31.73 18.86
CA MET A 80 -5.44 30.27 19.00
C MET A 80 -5.64 29.55 17.66
N TYR A 81 -5.74 30.28 16.55
CA TYR A 81 -6.00 29.67 15.24
C TYR A 81 -4.95 28.61 14.91
N GLY A 82 -5.38 27.35 14.80
CA GLY A 82 -4.52 26.23 14.47
C GLY A 82 -3.65 25.68 15.59
N VAL A 83 -3.64 26.30 16.78
CA VAL A 83 -2.83 25.82 17.92
C VAL A 83 -3.19 24.37 18.27
N ALA A 84 -4.48 24.03 18.24
CA ALA A 84 -4.98 22.69 18.46
C ALA A 84 -4.36 21.63 17.52
N LEU A 85 -4.16 21.95 16.24
CA LEU A 85 -3.55 21.04 15.25
C LEU A 85 -2.03 20.99 15.36
N ARG A 86 -1.40 22.04 15.92
CA ARG A 86 0.04 22.04 16.18
C ARG A 86 0.42 21.24 17.42
N ALA A 87 -0.40 21.34 18.47
CA ALA A 87 -0.12 20.75 19.77
C ALA A 87 -0.49 19.25 19.84
N ASN A 88 -1.37 18.77 18.94
CA ASN A 88 -1.87 17.40 18.98
C ASN A 88 -1.53 16.64 17.70
N ALA A 89 -1.17 15.37 17.86
CA ALA A 89 -1.20 14.43 16.75
C ALA A 89 -2.65 14.15 16.33
N ILE A 90 -2.87 13.85 15.05
CA ILE A 90 -4.17 13.43 14.53
C ILE A 90 -4.06 12.00 14.03
N THR A 91 -4.82 11.08 14.63
CA THR A 91 -4.85 9.68 14.25
C THR A 91 -6.01 9.39 13.30
N PHE A 92 -5.72 8.70 12.21
CA PHE A 92 -6.70 8.13 11.28
C PHE A 92 -6.59 6.60 11.37
N THR A 93 -7.72 5.91 11.32
CA THR A 93 -7.79 4.43 11.23
C THR A 93 -8.42 4.04 9.90
N THR A 94 -8.29 2.79 9.47
CA THR A 94 -8.98 2.30 8.26
C THR A 94 -10.50 2.48 8.41
N ILE A 95 -11.20 2.86 7.33
CA ILE A 95 -12.64 3.17 7.35
C ILE A 95 -13.48 2.15 6.60
N TYR A 96 -14.56 1.74 7.25
CA TYR A 96 -15.59 0.87 6.70
C TYR A 96 -16.98 1.35 7.11
N CYS A 97 -17.90 1.38 6.15
CA CYS A 97 -19.33 1.24 6.39
C CYS A 97 -19.96 0.58 5.15
N ASP A 98 -21.17 0.04 5.31
CA ASP A 98 -21.83 -0.71 4.23
C ASP A 98 -22.07 0.13 2.97
N ASP A 99 -22.39 1.42 3.12
CA ASP A 99 -22.56 2.32 1.98
C ASP A 99 -21.24 2.62 1.26
N LEU A 100 -20.13 2.79 2.00
CA LEU A 100 -18.81 3.03 1.41
C LEU A 100 -18.18 1.76 0.83
N ARG A 101 -18.60 0.58 1.28
CA ARG A 101 -18.09 -0.71 0.79
C ARG A 101 -18.19 -0.79 -0.73
N MET A 102 -19.33 -0.36 -1.29
CA MET A 102 -19.55 -0.39 -2.74
C MET A 102 -18.59 0.56 -3.47
N LEU A 103 -18.41 1.78 -2.97
CA LEU A 103 -17.46 2.73 -3.54
C LEU A 103 -16.02 2.21 -3.48
N ALA A 104 -15.61 1.59 -2.36
CA ALA A 104 -14.29 0.99 -2.20
C ALA A 104 -14.07 -0.17 -3.18
N LEU A 105 -15.06 -1.04 -3.36
CA LEU A 105 -15.02 -2.11 -4.37
C LEU A 105 -14.88 -1.56 -5.79
N ARG A 106 -15.72 -0.60 -6.19
CA ARG A 106 -15.61 0.04 -7.52
C ARG A 106 -14.24 0.63 -7.74
N THR A 107 -13.72 1.34 -6.73
CA THR A 107 -12.39 1.95 -6.77
C THR A 107 -11.32 0.89 -7.00
N HIS A 108 -11.37 -0.22 -6.26
CA HIS A 108 -10.42 -1.31 -6.43
C HIS A 108 -10.46 -1.90 -7.85
N ASN A 109 -11.65 -2.23 -8.33
CA ASN A 109 -11.84 -2.83 -9.64
C ASN A 109 -11.37 -1.91 -10.77
N MET A 110 -11.71 -0.62 -10.69
CA MET A 110 -11.33 0.34 -11.72
C MET A 110 -9.83 0.68 -11.70
N VAL A 111 -9.26 0.94 -10.52
CA VAL A 111 -7.87 1.39 -10.40
C VAL A 111 -6.89 0.22 -10.54
N VAL A 112 -7.10 -0.88 -9.82
CA VAL A 112 -6.16 -2.00 -9.78
C VAL A 112 -6.47 -3.00 -10.87
N ASN A 113 -7.66 -3.61 -10.83
CA ASN A 113 -7.96 -4.76 -11.68
C ASN A 113 -8.05 -4.37 -13.16
N ARG A 114 -8.58 -3.19 -13.47
CA ARG A 114 -8.68 -2.70 -14.86
C ARG A 114 -7.53 -1.81 -15.26
N LEU A 115 -7.40 -0.62 -14.67
CA LEU A 115 -6.47 0.39 -15.18
C LEU A 115 -5.01 -0.07 -15.12
N GLU A 116 -4.55 -0.59 -13.98
CA GLU A 116 -3.15 -1.03 -13.86
C GLU A 116 -2.86 -2.30 -14.62
N THR A 117 -3.70 -3.33 -14.51
CA THR A 117 -3.55 -4.56 -15.28
C THR A 117 -3.49 -4.27 -16.78
N ARG A 118 -4.43 -3.44 -17.28
CA ARG A 118 -4.50 -3.12 -18.71
C ARG A 118 -3.29 -2.31 -19.18
N ARG A 119 -2.78 -1.38 -18.37
CA ARG A 119 -1.53 -0.67 -18.66
C ARG A 119 -0.34 -1.63 -18.75
N LYS A 120 -0.24 -2.61 -17.85
CA LYS A 120 0.82 -3.63 -17.89
C LYS A 120 0.71 -4.45 -19.19
N GLU A 121 -0.46 -5.01 -19.48
CA GLU A 121 -0.72 -5.81 -20.68
C GLU A 121 -0.38 -5.08 -21.99
N ILE A 122 -0.89 -3.85 -22.14
CA ILE A 122 -0.66 -3.04 -23.35
C ILE A 122 0.80 -2.68 -23.49
N LEU A 123 1.50 -2.37 -22.38
CA LEU A 123 2.93 -2.12 -22.43
C LEU A 123 3.67 -3.32 -23.02
N TYR A 124 3.30 -4.54 -22.63
CA TYR A 124 3.93 -5.74 -23.18
C TYR A 124 3.69 -5.87 -24.66
N ALA A 125 2.43 -5.76 -25.07
CA ALA A 125 2.05 -5.88 -26.46
C ALA A 125 2.73 -4.82 -27.34
N THR A 126 2.96 -3.61 -26.84
CA THR A 126 3.37 -2.45 -27.66
C THR A 126 4.81 -1.98 -27.45
N SER A 127 5.51 -2.47 -26.43
CA SER A 127 6.88 -2.05 -26.07
C SER A 127 7.89 -2.11 -27.23
N HIS A 128 7.75 -3.07 -28.14
CA HIS A 128 8.59 -3.22 -29.33
C HIS A 128 8.49 -2.03 -30.30
N ALA A 129 7.36 -1.31 -30.30
CA ALA A 129 7.12 -0.14 -31.13
C ALA A 129 7.70 1.16 -30.53
N MET A 130 8.25 1.10 -29.31
CA MET A 130 8.86 2.24 -28.64
C MET A 130 10.13 2.71 -29.38
N PRO A 131 10.27 4.02 -29.66
CA PRO A 131 11.49 4.55 -30.25
C PRO A 131 12.72 4.24 -29.41
N GLU A 132 13.81 3.86 -30.07
CA GLU A 132 15.06 3.46 -29.41
C GLU A 132 15.63 4.56 -28.50
N THR A 133 15.50 5.83 -28.89
CA THR A 133 15.91 6.96 -28.06
C THR A 133 15.14 7.05 -26.75
N GLN A 134 13.84 6.71 -26.76
CA GLN A 134 13.01 6.71 -25.55
C GLN A 134 13.28 5.48 -24.69
N HIS A 135 13.53 4.33 -25.32
CA HIS A 135 13.96 3.12 -24.61
C HIS A 135 15.26 3.35 -23.83
N PHE A 136 16.28 3.96 -24.45
CA PHE A 136 17.51 4.34 -23.76
C PHE A 136 17.29 5.36 -22.63
N ALA A 137 16.39 6.33 -22.82
CA ALA A 137 16.04 7.29 -21.78
C ALA A 137 15.40 6.58 -20.55
N LEU A 138 14.52 5.61 -20.79
CA LEU A 138 13.95 4.79 -19.73
C LEU A 138 15.02 3.93 -19.05
N LEU A 139 15.92 3.29 -19.78
CA LEU A 139 17.05 2.53 -19.20
C LEU A 139 17.93 3.40 -18.28
N GLN A 140 18.18 4.64 -18.68
CA GLN A 140 18.97 5.57 -17.87
C GLN A 140 18.24 5.99 -16.58
N LYS A 141 16.93 6.20 -16.67
CA LYS A 141 16.10 6.62 -15.52
C LYS A 141 15.77 5.45 -14.57
N TYR A 142 15.62 4.26 -15.14
CA TYR A 142 15.14 3.05 -14.47
C TYR A 142 16.10 1.86 -14.68
N PRO A 143 17.39 2.00 -14.31
CA PRO A 143 18.39 0.97 -14.57
C PRO A 143 18.09 -0.37 -13.91
N GLN A 144 17.33 -0.36 -12.81
CA GLN A 144 16.88 -1.57 -12.12
C GLN A 144 15.92 -2.42 -12.96
N PHE A 145 15.25 -1.84 -13.96
CA PHE A 145 14.35 -2.54 -14.88
C PHE A 145 15.01 -2.88 -16.22
N ALA A 146 16.34 -2.74 -16.35
CA ALA A 146 17.02 -2.92 -17.64
C ALA A 146 16.75 -4.29 -18.29
N VAL A 147 16.80 -5.37 -17.51
CA VAL A 147 16.54 -6.74 -17.99
C VAL A 147 15.12 -6.86 -18.58
N LEU A 148 14.12 -6.28 -17.91
CA LEU A 148 12.75 -6.26 -18.43
C LEU A 148 12.67 -5.43 -19.70
N LEU A 149 13.16 -4.19 -19.67
CA LEU A 149 13.04 -3.27 -20.80
C LEU A 149 13.70 -3.84 -22.06
N ASP A 150 14.82 -4.56 -21.92
CA ASP A 150 15.48 -5.27 -23.01
C ASP A 150 14.71 -6.51 -23.47
N ALA A 151 14.09 -7.25 -22.55
CA ALA A 151 13.25 -8.40 -22.86
C ALA A 151 11.98 -7.99 -23.63
N LEU A 152 11.28 -6.97 -23.16
CA LEU A 152 10.05 -6.46 -23.76
C LEU A 152 10.24 -6.05 -25.23
N ARG A 153 11.38 -5.43 -25.55
CA ARG A 153 11.75 -5.06 -26.92
C ARG A 153 11.84 -6.26 -27.88
N LYS A 154 12.13 -7.46 -27.36
CA LYS A 154 12.29 -8.69 -28.15
C LYS A 154 10.97 -9.44 -28.41
N GLN A 155 9.83 -8.90 -27.97
CA GLN A 155 8.51 -9.55 -28.03
C GLN A 155 8.54 -10.99 -27.48
N PRO A 156 8.74 -11.15 -26.15
CA PRO A 156 8.69 -12.46 -25.55
C PRO A 156 7.27 -13.06 -25.67
N GLY A 157 7.17 -14.39 -25.69
CA GLY A 157 5.87 -15.05 -25.50
C GLY A 157 5.28 -14.75 -24.11
N ALA A 158 3.99 -15.01 -23.93
CA ALA A 158 3.23 -14.69 -22.71
C ALA A 158 3.88 -15.23 -21.41
N ASP A 159 4.41 -16.47 -21.44
CA ASP A 159 5.07 -17.08 -20.28
C ASP A 159 6.33 -16.31 -19.84
N THR A 160 7.08 -15.78 -20.79
CA THR A 160 8.28 -14.97 -20.54
C THR A 160 7.93 -13.53 -20.12
N ILE A 161 6.70 -13.07 -20.35
CA ILE A 161 6.23 -11.78 -19.85
C ILE A 161 5.79 -11.91 -18.39
N GLN A 162 4.97 -12.93 -18.10
CA GLN A 162 4.52 -13.24 -16.75
C GLN A 162 5.72 -13.49 -15.81
N PHE A 163 6.80 -14.08 -16.32
CA PHE A 163 8.12 -14.16 -15.69
C PHE A 163 8.59 -12.83 -15.11
N HIS A 164 8.85 -11.87 -16.00
CA HIS A 164 9.56 -10.66 -15.64
C HIS A 164 8.69 -9.81 -14.72
N LEU A 165 7.37 -9.90 -14.89
CA LEU A 165 6.36 -9.31 -14.02
C LEU A 165 6.45 -9.78 -12.58
N GLY A 166 6.31 -11.09 -12.36
CA GLY A 166 6.32 -11.64 -11.00
C GLY A 166 7.64 -11.37 -10.27
N ASN A 167 8.75 -11.33 -11.02
CA ASN A 167 10.06 -10.99 -10.46
C ASN A 167 10.20 -9.51 -10.11
N ILE A 168 9.69 -8.62 -10.96
CA ILE A 168 9.69 -7.18 -10.69
C ILE A 168 8.88 -6.87 -9.45
N GLU A 169 7.68 -7.40 -9.35
CA GLU A 169 6.79 -7.19 -8.22
C GLU A 169 7.41 -7.74 -6.91
N ALA A 170 8.35 -8.69 -7.01
CA ALA A 170 9.11 -9.21 -5.87
C ALA A 170 10.42 -8.45 -5.57
N CYS A 171 10.91 -7.60 -6.48
CA CYS A 171 12.21 -6.93 -6.37
C CYS A 171 12.12 -5.43 -6.17
N GLU A 172 11.13 -4.77 -6.77
CA GLU A 172 10.98 -3.32 -6.79
C GLU A 172 9.65 -2.90 -6.18
N ALA A 173 9.59 -1.67 -5.67
CA ALA A 173 8.34 -1.12 -5.14
C ALA A 173 7.27 -1.09 -6.26
N PRO A 174 6.06 -1.66 -6.03
CA PRO A 174 4.97 -1.66 -7.00
C PRO A 174 4.69 -0.30 -7.64
N SER A 175 4.81 0.79 -6.89
CA SER A 175 4.61 2.16 -7.36
C SER A 175 5.64 2.63 -8.38
N VAL A 176 6.90 2.22 -8.22
CA VAL A 176 7.98 2.54 -9.17
C VAL A 176 7.71 1.83 -10.49
N PHE A 177 7.27 0.57 -10.44
CA PHE A 177 6.91 -0.17 -11.65
C PHE A 177 5.68 0.43 -12.35
N ALA A 178 4.63 0.79 -11.61
CA ALA A 178 3.45 1.44 -12.21
C ALA A 178 3.80 2.78 -12.87
N THR A 179 4.73 3.54 -12.28
CA THR A 179 5.26 4.79 -12.86
C THR A 179 6.00 4.53 -14.16
N LEU A 180 6.86 3.49 -14.19
CA LEU A 180 7.52 3.04 -15.41
C LEU A 180 6.48 2.68 -16.49
N CYS A 181 5.44 1.91 -16.16
CA CYS A 181 4.42 1.52 -17.12
C CYS A 181 3.73 2.73 -17.76
N LYS A 182 3.33 3.70 -16.93
CA LYS A 182 2.68 4.94 -17.40
C LYS A 182 3.60 5.75 -18.31
N GLU A 183 4.86 5.93 -17.94
CA GLU A 183 5.84 6.68 -18.75
C GLU A 183 6.19 5.95 -20.06
N ALA A 184 6.37 4.64 -20.01
CA ALA A 184 6.66 3.83 -21.18
C ALA A 184 5.53 3.89 -22.21
N LEU A 185 4.27 3.78 -21.77
CA LEU A 185 3.10 3.90 -22.64
C LEU A 185 2.98 5.28 -23.29
N ARG A 186 3.32 6.36 -22.55
CA ARG A 186 3.39 7.71 -23.13
C ARG A 186 4.42 7.81 -24.25
N HIS A 187 5.57 7.14 -24.10
CA HIS A 187 6.60 7.12 -25.14
C HIS A 187 6.17 6.32 -26.37
N VAL A 188 5.48 5.19 -26.18
CA VAL A 188 4.87 4.41 -27.27
C VAL A 188 3.86 5.30 -28.01
N GLN A 189 2.92 5.87 -27.26
CA GLN A 189 1.90 6.77 -27.80
C GLN A 189 2.51 7.96 -28.53
N GLY A 190 3.63 8.53 -28.07
CA GLY A 190 4.26 9.67 -28.75
C GLY A 190 4.82 9.39 -30.15
N SER A 191 4.79 8.14 -30.63
CA SER A 191 5.38 7.72 -31.90
C SER A 191 4.34 7.22 -32.91
N ARG A 192 4.61 7.35 -34.22
CA ARG A 192 3.70 6.86 -35.27
C ARG A 192 3.53 5.33 -35.21
N HIS A 193 4.63 4.60 -35.14
CA HIS A 193 4.60 3.12 -35.05
C HIS A 193 3.93 2.64 -33.76
N GLY A 194 4.10 3.38 -32.66
CA GLY A 194 3.42 3.08 -31.40
C GLY A 194 1.92 3.35 -31.43
N HIS A 195 1.43 4.37 -32.14
CA HIS A 195 -0.01 4.54 -32.38
C HIS A 195 -0.60 3.32 -33.10
N GLU A 196 0.04 2.89 -34.20
CA GLU A 196 -0.43 1.73 -34.97
C GLU A 196 -0.42 0.44 -34.13
N ALA A 197 0.59 0.26 -33.26
CA ALA A 197 0.64 -0.86 -32.33
C ALA A 197 -0.42 -0.78 -31.22
N LEU A 198 -0.68 0.42 -30.68
CA LEU A 198 -1.75 0.63 -29.70
C LEU A 198 -3.12 0.34 -30.31
N ASP A 199 -3.41 0.85 -31.50
CA ASP A 199 -4.68 0.59 -32.20
C ASP A 199 -4.90 -0.91 -32.45
N HIS A 200 -3.83 -1.69 -32.65
CA HIS A 200 -3.92 -3.14 -32.86
C HIS A 200 -4.11 -3.96 -31.57
N HIS A 201 -3.61 -3.47 -30.43
CA HIS A 201 -3.55 -4.25 -29.18
C HIS A 201 -4.50 -3.72 -28.08
N CYS A 202 -5.16 -2.59 -28.31
CA CYS A 202 -6.10 -1.98 -27.38
C CYS A 202 -7.56 -2.34 -27.68
N ASP A 203 -7.83 -3.57 -28.14
CA ASP A 203 -9.20 -4.08 -28.27
C ASP A 203 -9.96 -3.90 -26.94
N GLY A 204 -11.22 -3.46 -27.02
CA GLY A 204 -12.09 -3.18 -25.88
C GLY A 204 -11.79 -1.86 -25.14
N VAL A 205 -10.85 -1.05 -25.60
CA VAL A 205 -10.49 0.25 -24.98
C VAL A 205 -10.94 1.41 -25.89
N SER A 206 -12.06 2.04 -25.55
CA SER A 206 -12.58 3.22 -26.27
C SER A 206 -11.67 4.44 -26.20
N SER A 207 -10.90 4.60 -25.11
CA SER A 207 -10.02 5.76 -24.90
C SER A 207 -8.65 5.35 -24.35
N VAL A 208 -7.74 5.01 -25.26
CA VAL A 208 -6.34 4.68 -24.94
C VAL A 208 -5.64 5.86 -24.25
N LEU A 209 -5.83 7.08 -24.75
CA LEU A 209 -5.26 8.28 -24.14
C LEU A 209 -5.84 8.51 -22.72
N GLY A 210 -7.14 8.34 -22.52
CA GLY A 210 -7.76 8.45 -21.20
C GLY A 210 -7.20 7.44 -20.20
N MET A 211 -7.05 6.19 -20.63
CA MET A 211 -6.42 5.13 -19.84
C MET A 211 -4.95 5.46 -19.51
N ILE A 212 -4.14 5.92 -20.47
CA ILE A 212 -2.73 6.27 -20.21
C ILE A 212 -2.62 7.49 -19.28
N GLU A 213 -3.41 8.53 -19.54
CA GLU A 213 -3.30 9.83 -18.85
C GLU A 213 -4.16 9.96 -17.59
N SER A 214 -4.97 8.95 -17.24
CA SER A 214 -5.83 8.99 -16.06
C SER A 214 -5.08 9.52 -14.84
N SER A 215 -5.71 10.52 -14.19
CA SER A 215 -5.22 11.20 -13.00
C SER A 215 -5.68 10.55 -11.69
N MET A 216 -6.40 9.43 -11.77
CA MET A 216 -6.80 8.68 -10.58
C MET A 216 -5.57 8.04 -9.94
N GLU A 217 -5.37 8.32 -8.67
CA GLU A 217 -4.28 7.74 -7.87
C GLU A 217 -4.84 6.70 -6.90
N HIS A 218 -4.00 5.73 -6.50
CA HIS A 218 -4.36 4.62 -5.61
C HIS A 218 -4.98 5.04 -4.29
N TRP A 219 -4.52 6.15 -3.74
CA TRP A 219 -4.95 6.66 -2.44
C TRP A 219 -6.17 7.58 -2.50
N ASP A 220 -6.73 7.84 -3.68
CA ASP A 220 -7.90 8.71 -3.80
C ASP A 220 -9.17 7.98 -3.31
N ILE A 221 -10.04 8.74 -2.65
CA ILE A 221 -11.42 8.34 -2.38
C ILE A 221 -12.26 9.08 -3.44
N PRO A 222 -12.66 8.41 -4.53
CA PRO A 222 -13.25 9.07 -5.69
C PRO A 222 -14.72 9.46 -5.47
N LEU A 223 -15.24 10.32 -6.34
CA LEU A 223 -16.69 10.47 -6.56
C LEU A 223 -17.17 9.39 -7.53
N ASP A 224 -18.47 9.07 -7.50
CA ASP A 224 -19.05 8.16 -8.51
C ASP A 224 -18.83 8.69 -9.92
N GLY A 225 -18.95 10.00 -10.12
CA GLY A 225 -18.68 10.63 -11.43
C GLY A 225 -17.22 10.49 -11.90
N ASP A 226 -16.25 10.37 -10.99
CA ASP A 226 -14.86 10.13 -11.38
C ASP A 226 -14.70 8.69 -11.90
N LEU A 227 -15.38 7.73 -11.26
CA LEU A 227 -15.39 6.33 -11.66
C LEU A 227 -16.16 6.11 -12.96
N ASP A 228 -17.29 6.80 -13.14
CA ASP A 228 -18.08 6.77 -14.38
C ASP A 228 -17.29 7.36 -15.56
N ALA A 229 -16.53 8.43 -15.32
CA ALA A 229 -15.62 8.98 -16.32
C ALA A 229 -14.51 7.99 -16.69
N MET A 230 -13.96 7.26 -15.71
CA MET A 230 -13.00 6.19 -15.98
C MET A 230 -13.62 5.02 -16.75
N ALA A 231 -14.84 4.60 -16.41
CA ALA A 231 -15.55 3.52 -17.09
C ALA A 231 -15.67 3.77 -18.60
N SER A 232 -15.75 5.04 -19.03
CA SER A 232 -15.78 5.42 -20.44
C SER A 232 -14.49 5.12 -21.23
N PHE A 233 -13.42 4.67 -20.57
CA PHE A 233 -12.20 4.25 -21.26
C PHE A 233 -12.35 2.91 -21.96
N TRP A 234 -13.36 2.11 -21.60
CA TRP A 234 -13.59 0.76 -22.11
C TRP A 234 -14.92 0.66 -22.84
N ASP A 235 -14.98 -0.14 -23.90
CA ASP A 235 -16.18 -0.30 -24.74
C ASP A 235 -17.35 -0.88 -23.96
N GLU A 236 -17.06 -1.77 -23.02
CA GLU A 236 -18.03 -2.44 -22.15
C GLU A 236 -18.50 -1.57 -20.97
N GLY A 237 -17.90 -0.40 -20.76
CA GLY A 237 -18.19 0.46 -19.61
C GLY A 237 -17.63 -0.13 -18.31
N GLU A 238 -18.36 -0.01 -17.19
CA GLU A 238 -17.92 -0.51 -15.88
C GLU A 238 -18.09 -2.03 -15.77
N ASP A 239 -17.09 -2.73 -15.20
CA ASP A 239 -17.27 -4.12 -14.78
C ASP A 239 -18.27 -4.18 -13.62
N THR A 240 -19.43 -4.76 -13.90
CA THR A 240 -20.50 -4.92 -12.92
C THR A 240 -20.54 -6.30 -12.27
N HIS A 241 -19.67 -7.25 -12.65
CA HIS A 241 -19.70 -8.60 -12.11
C HIS A 241 -19.43 -8.59 -10.60
N GLY A 242 -18.29 -8.03 -10.16
CA GLY A 242 -17.96 -7.89 -8.75
C GLY A 242 -19.01 -7.08 -7.96
N LEU A 243 -19.58 -6.05 -8.59
CA LEU A 243 -20.66 -5.24 -8.00
C LEU A 243 -21.94 -6.06 -7.78
N LYS A 244 -22.37 -6.81 -8.78
CA LYS A 244 -23.53 -7.70 -8.70
C LYS A 244 -23.30 -8.78 -7.66
N ALA A 245 -22.10 -9.32 -7.58
CA ALA A 245 -21.73 -10.26 -6.54
C ALA A 245 -21.86 -9.63 -5.14
N ALA A 246 -21.34 -8.42 -4.95
CA ALA A 246 -21.44 -7.72 -3.66
C ALA A 246 -22.87 -7.33 -3.28
N LEU A 247 -23.71 -6.94 -4.25
CA LEU A 247 -25.12 -6.60 -4.05
C LEU A 247 -25.99 -7.81 -3.74
N THR A 248 -25.69 -8.95 -4.36
CA THR A 248 -26.43 -10.19 -4.10
C THR A 248 -26.00 -10.87 -2.81
N GLY A 249 -24.81 -10.54 -2.28
CA GLY A 249 -24.22 -11.19 -1.11
C GLY A 249 -23.25 -12.33 -1.43
N ARG A 250 -22.84 -12.50 -2.70
CA ARG A 250 -21.84 -13.50 -3.20
C ARG A 250 -20.50 -13.12 -2.65
N ASP A 251 -20.17 -11.88 -2.93
CA ASP A 251 -19.06 -11.22 -2.31
C ASP A 251 -19.55 -10.60 -1.00
N ARG A 252 -18.95 -11.05 0.10
CA ARG A 252 -19.15 -10.61 1.47
C ARG A 252 -17.93 -9.85 2.01
N VAL A 253 -16.88 -9.64 1.21
CA VAL A 253 -15.67 -8.96 1.66
C VAL A 253 -15.98 -7.54 2.07
N LYS A 254 -15.45 -7.13 3.22
CA LYS A 254 -15.50 -5.75 3.70
C LYS A 254 -14.41 -4.93 3.02
N TYR A 255 -14.74 -4.34 1.88
CA TYR A 255 -13.86 -3.39 1.19
C TYR A 255 -13.76 -2.08 1.98
N ARG A 256 -12.53 -1.62 2.24
CA ARG A 256 -12.23 -0.47 3.11
C ARG A 256 -11.30 0.52 2.44
N PHE A 257 -11.36 1.78 2.83
CA PHE A 257 -10.30 2.75 2.50
C PHE A 257 -9.28 2.83 3.64
N SER A 258 -8.00 2.89 3.28
CA SER A 258 -6.88 2.99 4.23
C SER A 258 -6.94 4.26 5.09
N ALA A 259 -6.28 4.24 6.24
CA ALA A 259 -6.06 5.45 7.04
C ALA A 259 -5.34 6.55 6.24
N ALA A 260 -4.38 6.17 5.38
CA ALA A 260 -3.65 7.11 4.53
C ALA A 260 -4.58 7.87 3.55
N ALA A 261 -5.46 7.17 2.84
CA ALA A 261 -6.43 7.77 1.92
C ALA A 261 -7.37 8.77 2.62
N MET A 262 -7.84 8.43 3.82
CA MET A 262 -8.64 9.35 4.64
C MET A 262 -7.85 10.61 5.00
N ALA A 263 -6.62 10.44 5.48
CA ALA A 263 -5.78 11.57 5.86
C ALA A 263 -5.51 12.49 4.66
N ILE A 264 -5.25 11.92 3.47
CA ILE A 264 -5.05 12.69 2.23
C ILE A 264 -6.31 13.50 1.90
N LEU A 265 -7.49 12.89 1.91
CA LEU A 265 -8.74 13.61 1.64
C LEU A 265 -9.04 14.70 2.69
N PHE A 266 -8.75 14.42 3.96
CA PHE A 266 -8.86 15.39 5.04
C PHE A 266 -7.96 16.62 4.80
N ILE A 267 -6.66 16.40 4.52
CA ILE A 267 -5.69 17.48 4.28
C ILE A 267 -6.05 18.26 3.00
N LYS A 268 -6.45 17.58 1.91
CA LYS A 268 -6.96 18.22 0.67
C LYS A 268 -8.16 19.12 0.95
N SER A 269 -8.96 18.78 1.95
CA SER A 269 -10.16 19.53 2.36
C SER A 269 -9.85 20.68 3.33
N CYS A 270 -8.68 20.69 3.98
CA CYS A 270 -8.18 21.84 4.71
C CYS A 270 -7.83 23.01 3.76
N ASN A 271 -7.92 24.23 4.27
CA ASN A 271 -7.29 25.38 3.61
C ASN A 271 -5.77 25.40 3.89
N GLU A 272 -5.01 26.11 3.05
CA GLU A 272 -3.54 26.19 3.15
C GLU A 272 -3.07 26.61 4.54
N ARG A 273 -3.76 27.57 5.16
CA ARG A 273 -3.37 28.06 6.49
C ARG A 273 -3.46 26.96 7.54
N LEU A 274 -4.49 26.10 7.51
CA LEU A 274 -4.63 24.94 8.40
C LEU A 274 -3.63 23.83 8.09
N GLN A 275 -3.36 23.58 6.80
CA GLN A 275 -2.35 22.58 6.40
C GLN A 275 -0.98 22.90 7.02
N MET A 276 -0.60 24.17 7.09
CA MET A 276 0.63 24.64 7.74
C MET A 276 0.63 24.54 9.27
N GLN A 277 -0.51 24.26 9.91
CA GLN A 277 -0.61 24.05 11.36
C GLN A 277 -0.51 22.58 11.75
N LEU A 278 -0.62 21.65 10.79
CA LEU A 278 -0.43 20.24 11.08
C LEU A 278 1.02 19.98 11.49
N ARG A 279 1.22 19.15 12.52
CA ARG A 279 2.56 18.78 13.00
C ARG A 279 2.78 17.28 13.01
N LYS A 280 1.79 16.50 13.44
CA LYS A 280 1.89 15.04 13.46
C LYS A 280 0.60 14.40 12.99
N ILE A 281 0.71 13.47 12.05
CA ILE A 281 -0.39 12.58 11.63
C ILE A 281 0.05 11.16 11.92
N VAL A 282 -0.83 10.40 12.57
CA VAL A 282 -0.68 8.96 12.78
C VAL A 282 -1.68 8.26 11.87
N LEU A 283 -1.20 7.33 11.07
CA LEU A 283 -2.03 6.49 10.20
C LEU A 283 -2.00 5.09 10.79
N ASP A 284 -3.10 4.66 11.39
CA ASP A 284 -3.24 3.34 11.98
C ASP A 284 -3.97 2.44 10.97
N GLU A 285 -3.19 1.72 10.17
CA GLU A 285 -3.69 0.78 9.17
C GLU A 285 -4.05 -0.53 9.89
N ASP A 286 -5.18 -0.51 10.59
CA ASP A 286 -5.65 -1.58 11.48
C ASP A 286 -6.33 -2.73 10.75
N ARG A 287 -6.78 -2.50 9.51
CA ARG A 287 -7.42 -3.50 8.64
C ARG A 287 -6.91 -3.38 7.20
N THR A 288 -7.01 -4.48 6.44
CA THR A 288 -6.76 -4.45 4.99
C THR A 288 -7.64 -3.41 4.29
N ALA A 289 -7.09 -2.75 3.28
CA ALA A 289 -7.77 -1.71 2.52
C ALA A 289 -7.57 -1.92 1.01
N VAL A 290 -8.45 -1.31 0.23
CA VAL A 290 -8.41 -1.42 -1.23
C VAL A 290 -7.30 -0.59 -1.86
N ALA A 291 -7.07 -0.89 -3.13
CA ALA A 291 -6.25 -0.10 -4.05
C ALA A 291 -4.75 -0.06 -3.71
N CYS A 292 -4.18 -1.19 -3.26
CA CYS A 292 -2.75 -1.32 -2.97
C CYS A 292 -2.28 -0.33 -1.88
N PRO A 293 -2.81 -0.48 -0.64
CA PRO A 293 -2.63 0.49 0.43
C PRO A 293 -1.16 0.76 0.78
N GLU A 294 -0.24 -0.17 0.56
CA GLU A 294 1.19 0.01 0.73
C GLU A 294 1.72 1.27 0.02
N ARG A 295 1.14 1.62 -1.14
CA ARG A 295 1.53 2.77 -1.97
C ARG A 295 0.99 4.12 -1.49
N HIS A 296 0.00 4.13 -0.60
CA HIS A 296 -0.78 5.34 -0.31
C HIS A 296 0.03 6.47 0.34
N ALA A 297 1.17 6.16 0.94
CA ALA A 297 2.07 7.17 1.52
C ALA A 297 2.65 8.13 0.46
N LEU A 298 2.66 7.77 -0.83
CA LEU A 298 3.08 8.65 -1.92
C LEU A 298 2.21 9.91 -2.00
N GLY A 299 0.91 9.79 -1.77
CA GLY A 299 -0.03 10.92 -1.76
C GLY A 299 0.23 11.97 -0.67
N LEU A 300 1.08 11.64 0.32
CA LEU A 300 1.45 12.54 1.41
C LEU A 300 2.71 13.39 1.11
N ILE A 301 3.47 13.04 0.06
CA ILE A 301 4.74 13.71 -0.28
C ILE A 301 4.54 15.22 -0.45
N GLN A 302 3.53 15.62 -1.23
CA GLN A 302 3.28 17.05 -1.51
C GLN A 302 3.03 17.86 -0.23
N PHE A 303 2.31 17.29 0.74
CA PHE A 303 1.97 17.98 1.99
C PHE A 303 3.18 18.09 2.90
N CYS A 304 4.03 17.07 2.95
CA CYS A 304 5.28 17.12 3.69
C CYS A 304 6.27 18.12 3.07
N ARG A 305 6.31 18.25 1.74
CA ARG A 305 7.11 19.26 1.04
C ARG A 305 6.64 20.68 1.34
N GLN A 306 5.33 20.90 1.34
CA GLN A 306 4.73 22.21 1.63
C GLN A 306 4.86 22.60 3.11
N ASN A 307 4.74 21.63 4.01
CA ASN A 307 4.90 21.81 5.45
C ASN A 307 6.04 20.91 5.98
N PRO A 308 7.29 21.40 5.98
CA PRO A 308 8.45 20.62 6.46
C PRO A 308 8.39 20.21 7.94
N LEU A 309 7.49 20.82 8.72
CA LEU A 309 7.26 20.48 10.13
C LEU A 309 6.23 19.35 10.31
N LEU A 310 5.56 18.93 9.23
CA LEU A 310 4.63 17.80 9.27
C LEU A 310 5.41 16.49 9.35
N LYS A 311 5.04 15.66 10.33
CA LYS A 311 5.55 14.31 10.55
C LYS A 311 4.43 13.29 10.37
N ILE A 312 4.68 12.27 9.58
CA ILE A 312 3.79 11.15 9.35
C ILE A 312 4.37 9.92 10.04
N GLU A 313 3.56 9.29 10.88
CA GLU A 313 3.85 8.00 11.48
C GLU A 313 2.80 7.01 11.00
N ARG A 314 3.19 6.07 10.14
CA ARG A 314 2.29 5.05 9.60
C ARG A 314 2.51 3.75 10.35
N ARG A 315 1.49 3.26 11.03
CA ARG A 315 1.49 1.99 11.76
C ARG A 315 0.69 0.98 10.95
N VAL A 316 1.27 -0.17 10.68
CA VAL A 316 0.61 -1.25 9.95
C VAL A 316 0.54 -2.46 10.85
N GLN A 317 -0.66 -2.85 11.23
CA GLN A 317 -0.86 -3.99 12.11
C GLN A 317 -0.53 -5.29 11.37
N LEU A 318 0.33 -6.13 11.96
CA LEU A 318 0.74 -7.36 11.29
C LEU A 318 -0.43 -8.33 11.11
N TRP A 319 -1.18 -8.58 12.17
CA TRP A 319 -2.16 -9.68 12.23
C TRP A 319 -3.45 -9.37 11.48
N SER A 320 -3.96 -8.16 11.59
CA SER A 320 -5.25 -7.76 10.98
C SER A 320 -5.10 -7.06 9.64
N ASN A 321 -3.86 -6.87 9.16
CA ASN A 321 -3.58 -6.19 7.91
C ASN A 321 -2.42 -6.82 7.14
N ALA A 322 -1.16 -6.56 7.51
CA ALA A 322 -0.01 -6.86 6.64
C ALA A 322 0.10 -8.35 6.26
N LEU A 323 -0.22 -9.27 7.17
CA LEU A 323 -0.14 -10.72 6.94
C LEU A 323 -1.39 -11.31 6.26
N GLN A 324 -2.42 -10.51 6.01
CA GLN A 324 -3.65 -10.96 5.33
C GLN A 324 -3.65 -10.69 3.83
N ASP A 325 -2.64 -9.98 3.31
CA ASP A 325 -2.43 -9.84 1.87
C ASP A 325 -1.67 -11.06 1.33
N GLU A 326 -2.41 -11.98 0.71
CA GLU A 326 -1.86 -13.19 0.09
C GLU A 326 -1.61 -13.03 -1.42
N GLY A 327 -1.66 -11.80 -1.96
CA GLY A 327 -1.37 -11.55 -3.38
C GLY A 327 -2.45 -12.04 -4.36
N TYR A 328 -3.50 -12.71 -3.87
CA TYR A 328 -4.71 -13.03 -4.63
C TYR A 328 -5.71 -11.88 -4.55
N SER A 329 -6.51 -11.72 -5.60
CA SER A 329 -7.64 -10.77 -5.74
C SER A 329 -8.30 -10.40 -4.41
N HIS A 330 -8.65 -9.12 -4.19
CA HIS A 330 -9.33 -8.65 -2.96
C HIS A 330 -10.78 -9.18 -2.83
N SER A 331 -11.15 -10.19 -3.61
CA SER A 331 -12.47 -10.79 -3.71
C SER A 331 -12.66 -11.97 -2.77
N MET A 332 -13.82 -12.61 -2.88
CA MET A 332 -14.18 -13.81 -2.11
C MET A 332 -13.25 -15.00 -2.38
N THR A 333 -12.57 -15.02 -3.52
CA THR A 333 -11.66 -16.10 -3.95
C THR A 333 -10.63 -16.44 -2.88
N LYS A 334 -10.06 -15.42 -2.21
CA LYS A 334 -9.04 -15.61 -1.15
C LYS A 334 -9.54 -16.36 0.09
N TYR A 335 -10.86 -16.40 0.31
CA TYR A 335 -11.48 -17.10 1.43
C TYR A 335 -12.03 -18.47 1.04
N VAL A 336 -12.34 -18.67 -0.24
CA VAL A 336 -12.94 -19.92 -0.75
C VAL A 336 -11.86 -20.91 -1.18
N LEU A 337 -10.81 -20.45 -1.86
CA LEU A 337 -9.72 -21.30 -2.36
C LEU A 337 -8.63 -21.59 -1.34
N ARG A 338 -8.85 -21.17 -0.10
CA ARG A 338 -7.87 -21.34 0.95
C ARG A 338 -7.87 -22.80 1.42
N ASP A 339 -6.82 -23.52 1.04
CA ASP A 339 -6.57 -24.89 1.50
C ASP A 339 -6.36 -24.97 3.02
N GLU A 340 -5.68 -23.97 3.60
CA GLU A 340 -5.35 -23.93 5.03
C GLU A 340 -5.64 -22.57 5.69
N TRP A 341 -6.36 -22.60 6.81
CA TRP A 341 -6.68 -21.44 7.64
C TRP A 341 -5.57 -21.08 8.61
N ARG A 342 -4.32 -21.07 8.11
CA ARG A 342 -3.11 -20.74 8.86
C ARG A 342 -2.27 -19.75 8.06
N ILE A 343 -1.37 -19.05 8.75
CA ILE A 343 -0.44 -18.12 8.10
C ILE A 343 0.67 -18.95 7.48
N GLN A 344 0.78 -18.97 6.16
CA GLN A 344 1.79 -19.77 5.47
C GLN A 344 3.15 -19.05 5.49
N SER A 345 4.20 -19.75 5.93
CA SER A 345 5.55 -19.17 6.03
C SER A 345 6.05 -18.64 4.68
N ALA A 346 5.70 -19.31 3.59
CA ALA A 346 6.10 -18.91 2.23
C ALA A 346 5.55 -17.54 1.77
N GLN A 347 4.49 -17.03 2.40
CA GLN A 347 3.84 -15.77 2.01
C GLN A 347 4.32 -14.57 2.85
N ILE A 348 4.73 -14.81 4.10
CA ILE A 348 5.02 -13.76 5.08
C ILE A 348 6.03 -12.74 4.56
N THR A 349 7.17 -13.20 4.02
CA THR A 349 8.20 -12.29 3.50
C THR A 349 7.67 -11.42 2.38
N GLN A 350 6.89 -11.97 1.46
CA GLN A 350 6.30 -11.20 0.36
C GLN A 350 5.31 -10.14 0.89
N SER A 351 4.41 -10.52 1.80
CA SER A 351 3.42 -9.60 2.34
C SER A 351 4.06 -8.43 3.09
N ILE A 352 5.10 -8.69 3.90
CA ILE A 352 5.84 -7.64 4.60
C ILE A 352 6.71 -6.81 3.64
N TRP A 353 7.36 -7.44 2.68
CA TRP A 353 8.33 -6.78 1.82
C TRP A 353 7.71 -5.67 0.98
N LYS A 354 6.48 -5.83 0.49
CA LYS A 354 5.75 -4.78 -0.25
C LYS A 354 5.70 -3.45 0.53
N TRP A 355 5.35 -3.52 1.82
CA TRP A 355 5.29 -2.35 2.70
C TRP A 355 6.66 -1.71 2.91
N VAL A 356 7.70 -2.54 3.09
CA VAL A 356 9.07 -2.07 3.27
C VAL A 356 9.58 -1.39 2.01
N GLN A 357 9.37 -1.99 0.84
CA GLN A 357 9.79 -1.42 -0.45
C GLN A 357 9.14 -0.06 -0.72
N GLU A 358 7.82 0.04 -0.54
CA GLU A 358 7.11 1.30 -0.75
C GLU A 358 7.60 2.38 0.21
N ALA A 359 7.82 2.06 1.48
CA ALA A 359 8.37 3.02 2.44
C ALA A 359 9.78 3.50 2.06
N LEU A 360 10.65 2.60 1.58
CA LEU A 360 11.99 2.93 1.11
C LEU A 360 11.97 3.76 -0.19
N ALA A 361 10.96 3.56 -1.05
CA ALA A 361 10.80 4.29 -2.30
C ALA A 361 10.33 5.75 -2.11
N LEU A 362 9.81 6.11 -0.93
CA LEU A 362 9.30 7.46 -0.66
C LEU A 362 10.37 8.56 -0.75
N ALA A 363 11.57 8.32 -0.21
CA ALA A 363 12.64 9.32 -0.23
C ALA A 363 13.13 9.62 -1.67
N PRO A 364 13.45 8.61 -2.52
CA PRO A 364 13.68 8.83 -3.94
C PRO A 364 12.52 9.51 -4.68
N ALA A 365 11.27 9.27 -4.28
CA ALA A 365 10.09 9.93 -4.82
C ALA A 365 9.91 11.39 -4.34
N GLY A 366 10.78 11.87 -3.43
CA GLY A 366 10.81 13.26 -2.96
C GLY A 366 10.12 13.51 -1.63
N MET A 367 9.85 12.48 -0.82
CA MET A 367 9.48 12.64 0.58
C MET A 367 10.62 13.32 1.34
N PRO A 368 10.38 14.43 2.07
CA PRO A 368 11.42 15.09 2.84
C PRO A 368 12.05 14.21 3.92
N ASP A 369 13.32 14.45 4.22
CA ASP A 369 14.02 13.74 5.29
C ASP A 369 13.31 13.90 6.64
N ASN A 370 13.27 12.80 7.39
CA ASN A 370 12.64 12.73 8.70
C ASN A 370 11.14 13.12 8.72
N SER A 371 10.43 13.20 7.58
CA SER A 371 8.99 13.52 7.59
C SER A 371 8.09 12.30 7.64
N PHE A 372 8.61 11.10 7.42
CA PHE A 372 7.86 9.86 7.39
C PHE A 372 8.54 8.79 8.23
N SER A 373 7.74 7.88 8.81
CA SER A 373 8.17 6.64 9.44
C SER A 373 7.11 5.57 9.24
N LEU A 374 7.53 4.34 8.97
CA LEU A 374 6.67 3.17 8.92
C LEU A 374 6.96 2.29 10.14
N ILE A 375 5.93 1.88 10.88
CA ILE A 375 6.01 0.95 11.99
C ILE A 375 5.24 -0.30 11.62
N LEU A 376 5.94 -1.42 11.50
CA LEU A 376 5.32 -2.75 11.47
C LEU A 376 4.95 -3.11 12.91
N ASP A 377 3.65 -3.16 13.18
CA ASP A 377 3.10 -3.28 14.53
C ASP A 377 2.72 -4.74 14.82
N GLY A 378 3.54 -5.40 15.64
CA GLY A 378 3.32 -6.77 16.09
C GLY A 378 2.36 -6.92 17.27
N GLN A 379 1.79 -5.83 17.80
CA GLN A 379 0.81 -5.92 18.88
C GLN A 379 -0.47 -6.63 18.41
N PRO A 380 -1.16 -7.36 19.30
CA PRO A 380 -0.85 -7.59 20.72
C PRO A 380 0.13 -8.76 20.97
N LEU A 381 0.72 -9.35 19.92
CA LEU A 381 1.60 -10.52 19.99
C LEU A 381 3.05 -10.23 19.55
N PRO A 382 3.76 -9.26 20.15
CA PRO A 382 5.10 -8.87 19.69
C PRO A 382 6.11 -10.02 19.77
N ASN A 383 5.97 -10.93 20.73
CA ASN A 383 6.86 -12.10 20.87
C ASN A 383 6.65 -13.11 19.74
N LEU A 384 5.41 -13.34 19.32
CA LEU A 384 5.12 -14.20 18.17
C LEU A 384 5.59 -13.55 16.87
N ALA A 385 5.42 -12.23 16.73
CA ALA A 385 5.97 -11.47 15.60
C ALA A 385 7.50 -11.62 15.53
N THR A 386 8.20 -11.52 16.67
CA THR A 386 9.64 -11.78 16.76
C THR A 386 9.99 -13.20 16.30
N GLN A 387 9.30 -14.23 16.81
CA GLN A 387 9.58 -15.62 16.42
C GLN A 387 9.37 -15.83 14.92
N MET A 388 8.26 -15.31 14.39
CA MET A 388 7.92 -15.40 12.97
C MET A 388 8.94 -14.71 12.08
N PHE A 389 9.29 -13.46 12.38
CA PHE A 389 10.34 -12.73 11.64
C PHE A 389 11.67 -13.48 11.69
N GLN A 390 12.01 -14.03 12.87
CA GLN A 390 13.28 -14.69 13.03
C GLN A 390 13.38 -16.06 12.37
N ALA A 391 12.27 -16.79 12.24
CA ALA A 391 12.22 -18.10 11.60
C ALA A 391 12.02 -18.02 10.08
N VAL A 392 11.30 -17.00 9.60
CA VAL A 392 10.92 -16.89 8.19
C VAL A 392 11.76 -15.86 7.45
N ILE A 393 11.66 -14.58 7.82
CA ILE A 393 12.32 -13.50 7.07
C ILE A 393 13.85 -13.61 7.18
N ARG A 394 14.38 -13.99 8.35
CA ARG A 394 15.84 -14.24 8.48
C ARG A 394 16.29 -15.46 7.68
N ARG A 395 15.50 -16.54 7.65
CA ARG A 395 15.79 -17.72 6.83
C ARG A 395 15.88 -17.32 5.36
N ASP A 396 14.91 -16.55 4.88
CA ASP A 396 14.87 -16.06 3.51
C ASP A 396 16.10 -15.20 3.19
N ILE A 397 16.46 -14.25 4.06
CA ILE A 397 17.69 -13.47 3.89
C ILE A 397 18.94 -14.36 3.85
N ALA A 398 19.04 -15.31 4.78
CA ALA A 398 20.20 -16.20 4.89
C ALA A 398 20.34 -17.08 3.65
N TRP A 399 19.23 -17.63 3.17
CA TRP A 399 19.17 -18.47 1.98
C TRP A 399 19.53 -17.68 0.72
N HIS A 400 19.05 -16.44 0.61
CA HIS A 400 19.40 -15.57 -0.51
C HIS A 400 20.90 -15.21 -0.49
N ARG A 401 21.44 -14.81 0.67
CA ARG A 401 22.88 -14.52 0.80
C ARG A 401 23.75 -15.74 0.57
N ALA A 402 23.34 -16.91 1.06
CA ALA A 402 24.05 -18.17 0.83
C ALA A 402 24.10 -18.52 -0.66
N TRP A 403 23.00 -18.27 -1.40
CA TRP A 403 22.96 -18.42 -2.84
C TRP A 403 23.92 -17.46 -3.56
N GLU A 404 23.86 -16.15 -3.26
CA GLU A 404 24.77 -15.15 -3.84
C GLU A 404 26.25 -15.51 -3.59
N GLU A 405 26.59 -15.83 -2.35
CA GLU A 405 27.95 -16.20 -1.95
C GLU A 405 28.41 -17.53 -2.59
N SER A 406 27.49 -18.49 -2.78
CA SER A 406 27.80 -19.74 -3.48
C SER A 406 28.12 -19.51 -4.95
N LEU A 407 27.45 -18.56 -5.61
CA LEU A 407 27.77 -18.14 -6.97
C LEU A 407 29.14 -17.46 -7.03
N ASP A 408 29.41 -16.52 -6.13
CA ASP A 408 30.67 -15.76 -6.08
C ASP A 408 31.88 -16.68 -5.82
N ARG A 409 31.71 -17.71 -4.99
CA ARG A 409 32.74 -18.73 -4.71
C ARG A 409 32.87 -19.80 -5.79
N GLY A 410 31.98 -19.82 -6.79
CA GLY A 410 31.91 -20.87 -7.81
C GLY A 410 31.50 -22.24 -7.25
N VAL A 411 30.87 -22.27 -6.07
CA VAL A 411 30.28 -23.48 -5.47
C VAL A 411 29.00 -23.85 -6.21
N ALA A 412 28.17 -22.84 -6.53
CA ALA A 412 27.03 -22.95 -7.42
C ALA A 412 27.35 -22.31 -8.77
N SER A 413 26.61 -22.69 -9.80
CA SER A 413 26.68 -22.06 -11.12
C SER A 413 25.34 -21.41 -11.47
N LEU A 414 25.39 -20.23 -12.07
CA LEU A 414 24.21 -19.59 -12.64
C LEU A 414 23.61 -20.53 -13.71
N PRO A 415 22.31 -20.84 -13.63
CA PRO A 415 21.64 -21.60 -14.68
C PRO A 415 21.68 -20.83 -16.01
N SER A 416 21.80 -21.55 -17.13
CA SER A 416 21.65 -20.95 -18.45
C SER A 416 20.23 -20.39 -18.61
N VAL A 417 20.07 -19.34 -19.41
CA VAL A 417 18.74 -18.78 -19.72
C VAL A 417 17.80 -19.85 -20.31
N GLN A 418 18.37 -20.85 -20.99
CA GLN A 418 17.65 -21.98 -21.57
C GLN A 418 17.29 -23.08 -20.56
N ASP A 419 17.93 -23.10 -19.39
CA ASP A 419 17.67 -24.05 -18.29
C ASP A 419 16.62 -23.53 -17.29
N PHE A 420 16.16 -22.29 -17.48
CA PHE A 420 15.05 -21.71 -16.72
C PHE A 420 13.74 -22.40 -17.13
N GLY A 421 13.43 -23.54 -16.50
CA GLY A 421 12.10 -24.14 -16.52
C GLY A 421 11.05 -23.26 -15.81
N PRO A 422 9.78 -23.70 -15.69
CA PRO A 422 8.68 -22.89 -15.15
C PRO A 422 8.87 -22.37 -13.70
N TRP A 423 9.87 -22.86 -12.99
CA TRP A 423 10.17 -22.56 -11.58
C TRP A 423 11.16 -21.41 -11.37
N TYR A 424 11.52 -20.67 -12.43
CA TYR A 424 12.61 -19.69 -12.31
C TYR A 424 12.28 -18.49 -11.40
N HIS A 425 11.00 -18.19 -11.17
CA HIS A 425 10.55 -17.08 -10.33
C HIS A 425 10.81 -17.38 -8.84
N LEU A 426 11.23 -18.61 -8.54
CA LEU A 426 11.66 -19.08 -7.22
C LEU A 426 13.19 -19.05 -7.04
N TYR A 427 13.97 -18.65 -8.06
CA TYR A 427 15.42 -18.53 -7.90
C TYR A 427 15.76 -17.43 -6.89
N PRO A 428 16.54 -17.73 -5.83
CA PRO A 428 16.78 -16.79 -4.73
C PRO A 428 17.37 -15.45 -5.22
N GLY A 429 18.29 -15.49 -6.18
CA GLY A 429 18.97 -14.30 -6.75
C GLY A 429 18.07 -13.28 -7.47
N HIS A 430 16.78 -13.57 -7.63
CA HIS A 430 15.82 -12.73 -8.33
C HIS A 430 14.60 -12.34 -7.48
N ARG A 431 14.61 -12.61 -6.18
CA ARG A 431 13.58 -12.15 -5.24
C ARG A 431 14.21 -11.37 -4.10
N PHE A 432 13.44 -10.42 -3.53
CA PHE A 432 13.83 -9.72 -2.31
C PHE A 432 15.20 -9.04 -2.40
N LYS A 433 15.54 -8.55 -3.59
CA LYS A 433 16.76 -7.77 -3.80
C LYS A 433 16.74 -6.59 -2.83
N HIS A 434 17.84 -6.36 -2.12
CA HIS A 434 17.98 -5.37 -1.05
C HIS A 434 17.30 -5.69 0.30
N LEU A 435 16.57 -6.80 0.44
CA LEU A 435 15.93 -7.20 1.72
C LEU A 435 16.95 -7.33 2.85
N SER A 436 18.09 -7.99 2.62
CA SER A 436 19.14 -8.16 3.64
C SER A 436 19.60 -6.81 4.20
N ARG A 437 19.87 -5.83 3.32
CA ARG A 437 20.33 -4.50 3.72
C ARG A 437 19.22 -3.73 4.44
N ALA A 438 17.99 -3.79 3.94
CA ALA A 438 16.85 -3.15 4.58
C ALA A 438 16.65 -3.66 6.01
N MET A 439 16.76 -4.97 6.21
CA MET A 439 16.59 -5.60 7.53
C MET A 439 17.76 -5.30 8.49
N GLU A 440 18.99 -5.21 7.99
CA GLU A 440 20.13 -4.72 8.75
C GLU A 440 19.93 -3.25 9.20
N ASP A 441 19.48 -2.38 8.30
CA ASP A 441 19.19 -0.98 8.60
C ASP A 441 18.03 -0.83 9.60
N MET A 442 17.01 -1.69 9.51
CA MET A 442 15.91 -1.76 10.49
C MET A 442 16.41 -2.20 11.87
N ALA A 443 17.21 -3.27 11.95
CA ALA A 443 17.78 -3.76 13.21
C ALA A 443 18.71 -2.73 13.87
N GLN A 444 19.40 -1.92 13.08
CA GLN A 444 20.28 -0.83 13.54
C GLN A 444 19.55 0.48 13.81
N GLN A 445 18.22 0.55 13.63
CA GLN A 445 17.40 1.75 13.77
C GLN A 445 17.85 2.91 12.85
N LYS A 446 18.37 2.57 11.67
CA LYS A 446 18.77 3.53 10.62
C LYS A 446 17.76 3.65 9.49
N SER A 447 16.81 2.71 9.42
CA SER A 447 15.76 2.71 8.41
C SER A 447 14.59 3.63 8.78
N VAL A 448 13.87 4.10 7.76
CA VAL A 448 12.56 4.73 7.90
C VAL A 448 11.49 3.75 8.38
N VAL A 449 11.75 2.45 8.20
CA VAL A 449 10.92 1.35 8.67
C VAL A 449 11.42 0.88 10.03
N GLN A 450 10.49 0.67 10.95
CA GLN A 450 10.72 0.26 12.32
C GLN A 450 9.76 -0.89 12.68
N CYS A 451 10.14 -1.67 13.67
CA CYS A 451 9.28 -2.68 14.29
C CYS A 451 9.18 -2.40 15.78
N ASN A 452 8.03 -2.69 16.38
CA ASN A 452 7.88 -2.66 17.84
C ASN A 452 8.14 -4.03 18.51
N PHE A 453 8.78 -4.92 17.77
CA PHE A 453 9.25 -6.25 18.18
C PHE A 453 10.68 -6.46 17.65
N ASP A 454 11.38 -7.46 18.19
CA ASP A 454 12.76 -7.76 17.80
C ASP A 454 12.81 -8.50 16.45
N VAL A 455 13.54 -7.94 15.49
CA VAL A 455 13.77 -8.53 14.15
C VAL A 455 14.93 -9.54 14.14
N GLY A 456 15.74 -9.60 15.20
CA GLY A 456 16.91 -10.47 15.33
C GLY A 456 18.16 -9.98 14.56
N LYS A 457 19.24 -10.77 14.62
CA LYS A 457 20.54 -10.49 13.93
C LYS A 457 20.66 -11.27 12.62
N ALA A 458 21.61 -11.00 11.72
CA ALA A 458 21.81 -11.88 10.55
C ALA A 458 22.13 -13.35 10.97
N TRP A 459 21.70 -14.34 10.17
CA TRP A 459 22.15 -15.74 10.34
C TRP A 459 23.56 -15.89 9.76
N ASP A 460 24.29 -16.87 10.29
CA ASP A 460 25.52 -17.33 9.65
C ASP A 460 25.15 -18.16 8.41
N VAL A 461 25.62 -17.72 7.25
CA VAL A 461 25.29 -18.32 5.95
C VAL A 461 26.17 -19.52 5.61
N GLU A 462 27.29 -19.71 6.33
CA GLU A 462 28.29 -20.72 5.95
C GLU A 462 27.73 -22.13 6.03
N ASN A 463 26.93 -22.44 7.06
CA ASN A 463 26.30 -23.75 7.20
C ASN A 463 25.35 -24.05 6.04
N ILE A 464 24.57 -23.06 5.59
CA ILE A 464 23.65 -23.22 4.46
C ILE A 464 24.47 -23.51 3.19
N ILE A 465 25.56 -22.78 2.94
CA ILE A 465 26.43 -23.05 1.78
C ILE A 465 26.99 -24.47 1.82
N GLN A 466 27.50 -24.91 2.98
CA GLN A 466 28.13 -26.22 3.11
C GLN A 466 27.14 -27.39 2.96
N GLU A 467 25.93 -27.27 3.51
CA GLU A 467 24.88 -28.29 3.42
C GLU A 467 24.34 -28.44 1.99
N HIS A 468 24.41 -27.38 1.19
CA HIS A 468 23.78 -27.28 -0.13
C HIS A 468 24.78 -27.14 -1.28
N LYS A 469 26.09 -27.36 -1.02
CA LYS A 469 27.17 -27.20 -2.00
C LYS A 469 27.05 -28.08 -3.24
N ASP A 470 26.41 -29.25 -3.09
CA ASP A 470 26.24 -30.23 -4.17
C ASP A 470 24.88 -30.06 -4.90
N TRP A 471 24.10 -29.04 -4.54
CA TRP A 471 22.79 -28.78 -5.14
C TRP A 471 22.92 -28.03 -6.46
N THR A 472 22.07 -28.42 -7.40
CA THR A 472 21.79 -27.64 -8.61
C THR A 472 21.03 -26.36 -8.27
N ALA A 473 21.13 -25.34 -9.12
CA ALA A 473 20.35 -24.13 -9.01
C ALA A 473 18.84 -24.43 -8.84
N ARG A 474 18.34 -25.40 -9.61
CA ARG A 474 16.93 -25.81 -9.57
C ARG A 474 16.54 -26.33 -8.18
N GLN A 475 17.39 -27.14 -7.54
CA GLN A 475 17.13 -27.64 -6.19
C GLN A 475 17.09 -26.50 -5.16
N TRP A 476 17.97 -25.50 -5.29
CA TRP A 476 17.92 -24.29 -4.46
C TRP A 476 16.59 -23.53 -4.60
N ALA A 477 16.04 -23.44 -5.82
CA ALA A 477 14.78 -22.75 -6.09
C ALA A 477 13.55 -23.56 -5.64
N GLU A 478 13.51 -24.86 -5.91
CA GLU A 478 12.37 -25.73 -5.56
C GLU A 478 12.22 -25.92 -4.04
N ARG A 479 13.32 -25.84 -3.28
CA ARG A 479 13.33 -26.09 -1.83
C ARG A 479 13.09 -24.87 -0.97
N TRP A 480 13.36 -23.68 -1.49
CA TRP A 480 13.03 -22.42 -0.82
C TRP A 480 11.60 -22.40 -0.27
N PRO A 481 10.54 -22.59 -1.10
CA PRO A 481 9.16 -22.38 -0.66
C PRO A 481 8.60 -23.47 0.26
N VAL A 482 9.28 -24.62 0.38
CA VAL A 482 8.73 -25.82 1.06
C VAL A 482 9.45 -26.19 2.35
N ASP A 483 10.73 -25.86 2.51
CA ASP A 483 11.52 -26.30 3.66
C ASP A 483 11.43 -25.30 4.86
N TYR A 484 10.29 -24.63 5.05
CA TYR A 484 10.06 -23.77 6.22
C TYR A 484 9.78 -24.62 7.48
N ASP A 485 10.41 -24.25 8.60
CA ASP A 485 10.12 -24.81 9.92
C ASP A 485 9.86 -23.68 10.94
N PRO A 486 8.61 -23.48 11.40
CA PRO A 486 7.40 -24.21 10.99
C PRO A 486 6.93 -23.79 9.57
N ALA A 487 6.21 -24.69 8.88
CA ALA A 487 5.62 -24.42 7.57
C ALA A 487 4.46 -23.40 7.64
N SER A 488 3.73 -23.39 8.74
CA SER A 488 2.61 -22.47 8.97
C SER A 488 2.43 -22.09 10.43
N TRP A 489 1.85 -20.92 10.67
CA TRP A 489 1.68 -20.31 11.99
C TRP A 489 0.20 -20.17 12.37
N GLU A 490 -0.04 -20.14 13.68
CA GLU A 490 -1.34 -19.81 14.28
C GLU A 490 -1.17 -18.59 15.18
N THR A 491 -2.23 -17.81 15.34
CA THR A 491 -2.26 -16.78 16.37
C THR A 491 -2.46 -17.39 17.76
N GLU A 492 -2.16 -16.61 18.80
CA GLU A 492 -2.36 -17.01 20.18
C GLU A 492 -3.09 -15.92 20.97
N SER A 493 -3.53 -16.26 22.19
CA SER A 493 -4.19 -15.30 23.09
C SER A 493 -3.29 -14.08 23.33
N PRO A 494 -3.80 -12.83 23.26
CA PRO A 494 -5.21 -12.44 23.32
C PRO A 494 -5.94 -12.38 21.96
N LEU A 495 -5.28 -12.67 20.83
CA LEU A 495 -6.00 -12.73 19.56
C LEU A 495 -6.83 -14.01 19.48
N SER A 496 -7.92 -13.91 18.71
CA SER A 496 -8.67 -15.08 18.23
C SER A 496 -7.80 -15.89 17.25
N SER A 497 -8.25 -17.09 16.89
CA SER A 497 -7.61 -17.90 15.83
C SER A 497 -7.47 -17.11 14.53
N TRP A 498 -6.48 -17.45 13.71
CA TRP A 498 -6.24 -16.81 12.42
C TRP A 498 -7.48 -16.83 11.53
N ARG A 499 -8.18 -17.96 11.53
CA ARG A 499 -9.47 -18.12 10.86
C ARG A 499 -10.48 -17.06 11.28
N THR A 500 -10.67 -16.88 12.57
CA THR A 500 -11.64 -15.91 13.09
C THR A 500 -11.25 -14.50 12.69
N LEU A 501 -9.95 -14.16 12.72
CA LEU A 501 -9.48 -12.84 12.29
C LEU A 501 -9.77 -12.57 10.81
N LEU A 502 -9.62 -13.58 9.94
CA LEU A 502 -10.00 -13.48 8.53
C LEU A 502 -11.52 -13.36 8.34
N GLU A 503 -12.30 -14.10 9.11
CA GLU A 503 -13.76 -14.05 9.07
C GLU A 503 -14.31 -12.68 9.52
N GLU A 504 -13.58 -11.93 10.36
CA GLU A 504 -13.95 -10.54 10.71
C GLU A 504 -13.99 -9.59 9.51
N ASP A 505 -13.29 -9.92 8.43
CA ASP A 505 -13.27 -9.17 7.17
C ASP A 505 -14.40 -9.55 6.21
N LEU A 506 -15.33 -10.39 6.66
CA LEU A 506 -16.53 -10.77 5.95
C LEU A 506 -17.79 -10.22 6.61
N LEU A 507 -18.78 -9.84 5.78
CA LEU A 507 -20.17 -9.66 6.19
C LEU A 507 -20.77 -11.01 6.59
N PRO A 508 -21.82 -11.06 7.44
CA PRO A 508 -22.54 -12.30 7.75
C PRO A 508 -23.10 -13.01 6.51
N GLU A 509 -23.41 -14.31 6.62
CA GLU A 509 -24.16 -15.00 5.56
C GLU A 509 -25.57 -14.39 5.44
N PRO A 510 -26.07 -14.13 4.22
CA PRO A 510 -27.43 -13.65 4.02
C PRO A 510 -28.46 -14.62 4.61
N GLU A 511 -29.52 -14.10 5.21
CA GLU A 511 -30.66 -14.91 5.64
C GLU A 511 -31.49 -15.34 4.41
N GLY A 512 -31.58 -16.64 4.14
CA GLY A 512 -32.40 -17.21 3.06
C GLY A 512 -31.61 -17.97 1.98
N PRO A 513 -32.28 -18.42 0.89
CA PRO A 513 -31.60 -19.10 -0.20
C PRO A 513 -30.65 -18.13 -0.90
N TYR A 514 -29.37 -18.47 -0.85
CA TYR A 514 -28.30 -17.64 -1.35
C TYR A 514 -27.27 -18.51 -2.07
N GLU A 515 -26.82 -18.09 -3.25
CA GLU A 515 -25.88 -18.85 -4.06
C GLU A 515 -24.46 -18.65 -3.52
N ARG A 516 -23.91 -19.66 -2.82
CA ARG A 516 -22.53 -19.57 -2.32
C ARG A 516 -21.57 -19.33 -3.48
N TRP A 517 -20.53 -18.54 -3.20
CA TRP A 517 -19.42 -18.37 -4.12
C TRP A 517 -18.83 -19.74 -4.48
N THR A 518 -18.84 -20.05 -5.77
CA THR A 518 -18.13 -21.17 -6.39
C THR A 518 -17.24 -20.58 -7.47
N GLU A 519 -16.04 -21.12 -7.69
CA GLU A 519 -15.32 -20.86 -8.94
C GLU A 519 -16.19 -21.40 -10.07
N ASP A 520 -16.94 -20.53 -10.75
CA ASP A 520 -17.42 -20.85 -12.09
C ASP A 520 -16.28 -20.46 -13.04
N PRO A 521 -15.71 -21.38 -13.84
CA PRO A 521 -14.65 -21.05 -14.79
C PRO A 521 -15.04 -20.01 -15.86
N ASP A 522 -16.33 -19.67 -15.95
CA ASP A 522 -16.84 -18.59 -16.81
C ASP A 522 -16.84 -17.20 -16.11
N ASP A 523 -16.47 -17.10 -14.82
CA ASP A 523 -16.39 -15.84 -14.04
C ASP A 523 -14.99 -15.17 -14.10
N GLU A 524 -14.01 -15.75 -14.83
CA GLU A 524 -12.72 -15.14 -15.14
C GLU A 524 -12.64 -14.69 -16.61
N PHE A 525 -13.34 -13.62 -16.99
CA PHE A 525 -13.06 -12.89 -18.24
C PHE A 525 -13.22 -11.38 -18.06
#